data_AF-A0A1G3D0V3-F1
#
_entry.id   AF-A0A1G3D0V3-F1
#
_cell.length_a   1.000
_cell.length_b   1.000
_cell.length_c   1.000
_cell.angle_alpha   90.00
_cell.angle_beta   90.00
_cell.angle_gamma   90.00
#
_symmetry.space_group_name_H-M   'P 1'
#
loop_
_entity.id
_entity.type
_entity.pdbx_description
1 polymer ?
#
loop_
_entity_poly.entity_id
_entity_poly.type
_entity_poly.pdbx_seq_one_letter_code
_entity_poly.pdbx_strand_id
1 'polypeptide(L)' 'MKYAFEHPEVLNKIPPDAELVLLPTNDIKLRAENKKMANSLRKKGKKVVVVEIAKPKAIVPKIELLTA' A
#
# COMPACT_ATOMS: atom_id res chain seq x y z
N MET A 1 -0.73 6.66 -5.26
CA MET A 1 -0.64 6.52 -6.73
C MET A 1 0.72 6.90 -7.31
N LYS A 2 1.47 7.85 -6.73
CA LYS A 2 2.80 8.26 -7.22
C LYS A 2 3.73 7.09 -7.61
N TYR A 3 3.89 6.10 -6.72
CA TYR A 3 4.71 4.91 -7.00
C TYR A 3 4.28 4.11 -8.25
N ALA A 4 2.98 3.99 -8.51
CA ALA A 4 2.48 3.25 -9.67
C ALA A 4 2.69 4.02 -10.99
N PHE A 5 2.76 5.35 -10.92
CA PHE A 5 3.12 6.19 -12.07
C PHE A 5 4.63 6.21 -12.31
N GLU A 6 5.43 6.15 -11.24
CA GLU A 6 6.90 6.07 -11.31
C GLU A 6 7.38 4.67 -11.73
N HIS A 7 6.59 3.63 -11.43
CA HIS A 7 6.88 2.22 -11.72
C HIS A 7 5.70 1.54 -12.46
N PRO A 8 5.46 1.87 -13.74
CA PRO A 8 4.35 1.30 -14.51
C PRO A 8 4.42 -0.23 -14.65
N GLU A 9 5.60 -0.84 -14.52
CA GLU A 9 5.79 -2.29 -14.48
C GLU A 9 5.00 -2.99 -13.37
N VAL A 10 4.66 -2.26 -12.30
CA VAL A 10 3.84 -2.77 -11.20
C VAL A 10 2.38 -2.89 -11.65
N LEU A 11 1.90 -1.95 -12.46
CA LEU A 11 0.54 -1.99 -13.02
C LEU A 11 0.37 -3.15 -13.99
N ASN A 12 1.41 -3.52 -14.75
CA ASN A 12 1.39 -4.67 -15.65
C ASN A 12 1.19 -6.02 -14.93
N LYS A 13 1.54 -6.09 -13.63
CA LYS A 13 1.33 -7.29 -12.80
C LYS A 13 -0.07 -7.38 -12.22
N ILE A 14 -0.86 -6.31 -12.29
CA ILE A 14 -2.22 -6.25 -11.77
C ILE A 14 -3.17 -6.63 -12.91
N PRO A 15 -3.91 -7.75 -12.79
CA PRO A 15 -4.90 -8.09 -13.79
C PRO A 15 -5.94 -6.96 -13.91
N PRO A 16 -6.37 -6.59 -15.13
CA PRO A 16 -7.34 -5.50 -15.31
C PRO A 16 -8.70 -5.81 -14.67
N ASP A 17 -9.00 -7.08 -14.39
CA ASP A 17 -10.21 -7.56 -13.72
C ASP A 17 -10.02 -7.80 -12.21
N ALA A 18 -8.88 -7.40 -11.65
CA ALA A 18 -8.61 -7.57 -10.22
C ALA A 18 -8.89 -6.30 -9.41
N GLU A 19 -9.46 -6.48 -8.22
CA GLU A 19 -9.56 -5.42 -7.23
C GLU A 19 -8.26 -5.30 -6.42
N LEU A 20 -7.78 -4.07 -6.27
CA LEU A 20 -6.59 -3.75 -5.49
C LEU A 20 -6.96 -3.44 -4.04
N VAL A 21 -6.35 -4.14 -3.09
CA VAL A 21 -6.51 -3.91 -1.66
C VAL A 21 -5.18 -3.52 -1.03
N LEU A 22 -5.16 -2.35 -0.40
CA LEU A 22 -3.97 -1.85 0.31
C LEU A 22 -3.98 -2.35 1.76
N LEU A 23 -2.89 -2.97 2.19
CA LEU A 23 -2.69 -3.41 3.58
C LEU A 23 -1.63 -2.53 4.26
N PRO A 24 -2.03 -1.60 5.14
CA PRO A 24 -1.08 -0.82 5.90
C PRO A 24 -0.32 -1.73 6.87
N THR A 25 1.02 -1.67 6.90
CA THR A 25 1.82 -2.42 7.88
C THR A 25 1.82 -1.77 9.25
N ASN A 26 1.55 -0.46 9.32
CA ASN A 26 1.68 0.35 10.53
C ASN A 26 0.36 0.54 11.28
N ASP A 27 -0.76 0.07 10.72
CA ASP A 27 -2.07 0.13 11.36
C ASP A 27 -2.72 -1.26 11.36
N ILE A 28 -2.64 -1.94 12.50
CA ILE A 28 -3.11 -3.32 12.67
C ILE A 28 -4.62 -3.41 12.50
N LYS A 29 -5.38 -2.39 12.94
CA LYS A 29 -6.85 -2.40 12.84
C LYS A 29 -7.28 -2.26 11.38
N LEU A 30 -6.72 -1.28 10.68
CA LEU A 30 -7.03 -1.04 9.27
C LEU A 30 -6.56 -2.21 8.40
N ARG A 31 -5.42 -2.82 8.73
CA ARG A 31 -4.96 -4.06 8.09
C ARG A 31 -5.95 -5.20 8.26
N ALA A 32 -6.49 -5.39 9.47
CA ALA A 32 -7.44 -6.47 9.74
C ALA A 32 -8.73 -6.29 8.93
N GLU A 33 -9.29 -5.08 8.88
CA GLU A 33 -10.50 -4.79 8.11
C GLU A 33 -10.27 -4.93 6.60
N ASN A 34 -9.18 -4.38 6.07
CA ASN A 34 -8.86 -4.52 4.65
C ASN A 34 -8.61 -5.99 4.27
N LYS A 35 -8.01 -6.79 5.17
CA LYS A 35 -7.82 -8.23 4.95
C LYS A 35 -9.15 -9.00 4.98
N LYS A 36 -10.10 -8.64 5.84
CA LYS A 36 -11.46 -9.21 5.82
C LYS A 36 -12.16 -8.89 4.50
N MET A 37 -12.04 -7.64 4.02
CA MET A 37 -12.60 -7.22 2.74
C MET A 37 -11.99 -8.01 1.57
N ALA A 38 -10.66 -8.12 1.50
CA ALA A 38 -9.96 -8.93 0.49
C ALA A 38 -10.45 -10.40 0.48
N ASN A 39 -10.62 -11.00 1.65
CA ASN A 39 -11.14 -12.36 1.76
C ASN A 39 -12.60 -12.47 1.30
N SER A 40 -13.44 -11.48 1.59
CA SER A 40 -14.83 -11.42 1.12
C SER A 40 -14.89 -11.34 -0.42
N LEU A 41 -14.06 -10.50 -1.02
CA LEU A 41 -13.95 -10.34 -2.47
C LEU A 41 -13.45 -11.62 -3.15
N ARG A 42 -12.46 -12.29 -2.54
CA ARG A 42 -11.99 -13.60 -3.00
C ARG A 42 -13.09 -14.65 -2.96
N LYS A 43 -13.90 -14.69 -1.88
CA LYS A 43 -15.04 -15.61 -1.76
C LYS A 43 -16.14 -15.36 -2.79
N LYS A 44 -16.28 -14.12 -3.27
CA LYS A 44 -17.19 -13.74 -4.36
C LYS A 44 -16.64 -14.08 -5.76
N GLY A 45 -15.49 -14.76 -5.85
CA GLY A 45 -14.88 -15.15 -7.12
C GLY A 45 -14.13 -14.02 -7.83
N LYS A 46 -13.95 -12.85 -7.19
CA LYS A 46 -13.16 -11.77 -7.77
C LYS A 46 -11.67 -12.03 -7.61
N LYS A 47 -10.88 -11.63 -8.60
CA LYS A 47 -9.42 -11.56 -8.46
C LYS A 47 -9.07 -10.40 -7.55
N VAL A 48 -8.20 -10.64 -6.58
CA VAL A 48 -7.81 -9.63 -5.59
C VAL A 48 -6.30 -9.55 -5.55
N VAL A 49 -5.76 -8.36 -5.75
CA VAL A 49 -4.32 -8.07 -5.56
C VAL A 49 -4.16 -7.34 -4.23
N VAL A 50 -3.23 -7.80 -3.42
CA VAL A 50 -2.97 -7.24 -2.10
C VAL A 50 -1.59 -6.61 -2.09
N VAL A 51 -1.51 -5.35 -1.68
CA VAL A 51 -0.24 -4.61 -1.60
C VAL A 51 -0.02 -4.15 -0.17
N GLU A 52 1.07 -4.61 0.44
CA GLU A 52 1.49 -4.12 1.74
C GLU A 52 2.18 -2.75 1.59
N ILE A 53 1.73 -1.77 2.38
CA ILE A 53 2.23 -0.40 2.34
C ILE A 53 2.62 0.07 3.74
N ALA A 54 3.86 0.55 3.88
CA ALA A 54 4.29 1.27 5.08
C ALA A 54 3.85 2.74 4.99
N LYS A 55 3.61 3.39 6.13
CA LYS A 55 3.45 4.86 6.12
C LYS A 55 4.73 5.47 5.52
N PRO A 56 4.60 6.51 4.68
CA PRO A 56 5.75 7.30 4.26
C PRO A 56 6.49 7.77 5.52
N LYS A 57 7.79 7.42 5.64
CA LYS A 57 8.63 8.04 6.66
C LYS A 57 8.77 9.50 6.26
N ALA A 58 8.26 10.42 7.09
CA ALA A 58 8.55 11.83 6.92
C ALA A 58 10.07 12.00 7.01
N ILE A 59 10.68 12.58 5.98
CA ILE A 59 12.08 12.99 6.03
C ILE A 59 12.10 14.24 6.90
N VAL A 60 12.44 14.07 8.17
CA VAL A 60 12.65 15.20 9.09
C VAL A 60 14.10 15.64 8.89
N PRO A 61 14.36 16.87 8.39
CA PRO A 61 15.73 17.34 8.21
C PRO A 61 16.38 17.50 9.59
N LYS A 62 17.60 16.96 9.74
CA LYS A 62 18.42 17.19 10.93
C LYS A 62 19.05 18.57 10.78
N ILE A 63 18.62 19.52 11.61
CA ILE A 63 19.19 20.87 11.66
C ILE A 63 20.21 20.88 12.81
N GLU A 64 21.47 21.12 12.50
CA GLU A 64 22.53 21.36 13.48
C GLU A 64 22.98 22.82 13.37
N LEU A 65 22.99 23.54 14.50
CA LEU A 65 23.54 24.88 14.59
C LEU A 65 25.00 24.77 15.02
N LEU A 66 25.93 25.15 14.13
CA LEU A 66 27.34 25.30 14.46
C LEU A 66 27.59 26.74 14.89
N THR A 67 27.92 26.94 16.16
CA THR A 67 28.40 28.23 16.69
C THR A 67 29.93 28.21 16.76
N ALA A 68 30.55 29.30 16.31
CA ALA A 68 32.00 29.52 16.33
C ALA A 68 32.53 29.87 17.73
#